data_AF-A0A7D3X448-F1
#
_entry.id   AF-A0A7D3X448-F1
#
_cell.length_a   1.000
_cell.length_b   1.000
_cell.length_c   1.000
_cell.angle_alpha   90.00
_cell.angle_beta   90.00
_cell.angle_gamma   90.00
#
_symmetry.space_group_name_H-M   'P 1'
#
loop_
_entity.id
_entity.type
_entity.pdbx_description
1 polymer ?
#
loop_
_entity_poly.entity_id
_entity_poly.type
_entity_poly.pdbx_seq_one_letter_code
_entity_poly.pdbx_strand_id
1 'polypeptide(L)'
;MATLLVVVSLYFTSASRNPYEGVEWVKDYPGAGDRYVTFSPVLASDHRFALGPSIGADYGELYFRDLNRDGIKEAIVESNPSFTFEEFCPGREVLEYRKRPGKRVEFVRIERLSKN
;
A
#
# COMPACT_ATOMS: atom_id res chain seq x y z
N MET A 1 -34.03 14.08 33.89
CA MET A 1 -32.84 14.66 33.24
C MET A 1 -32.00 13.50 32.72
N ALA A 2 -31.96 13.31 31.39
CA ALA A 2 -31.25 12.20 30.77
C ALA A 2 -29.86 12.68 30.34
N THR A 3 -28.83 12.11 30.94
CA THR A 3 -27.42 12.39 30.67
C THR A 3 -27.08 11.92 29.26
N LEU A 4 -26.78 12.87 28.36
CA LEU A 4 -26.27 12.57 27.02
C LEU A 4 -24.80 12.16 27.16
N LEU A 5 -24.56 10.85 27.28
CA LEU A 5 -23.24 10.24 27.14
C LEU A 5 -22.80 10.42 25.69
N VAL A 6 -21.96 11.42 25.43
CA VAL A 6 -21.29 11.59 24.14
C VAL A 6 -20.32 10.43 24.01
N VAL A 7 -20.73 9.44 23.22
CA VAL A 7 -19.91 8.33 22.77
C VAL A 7 -18.84 8.90 21.82
N VAL A 8 -17.77 9.45 22.38
CA VAL A 8 -16.50 9.67 21.66
C VAL A 8 -15.81 8.31 21.58
N SER A 9 -16.45 7.38 20.87
CA SER A 9 -15.85 6.08 20.57
C SER A 9 -14.87 6.24 19.43
N LEU A 10 -13.60 6.05 19.79
CA LEU A 10 -12.58 5.41 18.98
C LEU A 10 -12.10 6.28 17.82
N TYR A 11 -11.12 7.12 18.14
CA TYR A 11 -10.14 7.60 17.18
C TYR A 11 -9.63 6.43 16.34
N PHE A 12 -10.18 6.36 15.13
CA PHE A 12 -9.78 5.60 13.97
C PHE A 12 -8.32 5.13 14.00
N THR A 13 -8.08 3.90 14.45
CA THR A 13 -7.03 3.06 13.86
C THR A 13 -7.51 2.56 12.50
N SER A 14 -7.75 3.50 11.58
CA SER A 14 -7.91 3.20 10.16
C SER A 14 -6.51 2.89 9.62
N ALA A 15 -6.03 1.68 9.88
CA ALA A 15 -5.11 1.06 8.94
C ALA A 15 -5.83 1.13 7.58
N SER A 16 -5.29 1.97 6.71
CA SER A 16 -6.03 2.61 5.62
C SER A 16 -6.71 1.57 4.73
N ARG A 17 -8.05 1.55 4.74
CA ARG A 17 -8.82 0.85 3.70
C ARG A 17 -8.31 1.32 2.34
N ASN A 18 -8.17 0.37 1.41
CA ASN A 18 -7.78 0.65 0.03
C ASN A 18 -8.65 1.80 -0.54
N PRO A 19 -8.06 2.94 -0.91
CA PRO A 19 -8.80 4.12 -1.34
C PRO A 19 -9.22 4.06 -2.81
N TYR A 20 -8.77 3.06 -3.58
CA TYR A 20 -9.01 3.00 -5.02
C TYR A 20 -10.17 2.06 -5.34
N GLU A 21 -11.24 2.63 -5.89
CA GLU A 21 -12.40 1.87 -6.35
C GLU A 21 -12.02 0.87 -7.45
N GLY A 22 -12.49 -0.37 -7.32
CA GLY A 22 -12.26 -1.43 -8.30
C GLY A 22 -10.84 -1.99 -8.34
N VAL A 23 -9.99 -1.63 -7.36
CA VAL A 23 -8.63 -2.17 -7.22
C VAL A 23 -8.59 -3.12 -6.03
N GLU A 24 -7.84 -4.21 -6.16
CA GLU A 24 -7.43 -5.06 -5.04
C GLU A 24 -5.90 -5.16 -4.99
N TRP A 25 -5.36 -5.47 -3.81
CA TRP A 25 -3.93 -5.65 -3.59
C TRP A 25 -3.65 -7.08 -3.18
N VAL A 26 -3.02 -7.83 -4.08
CA VAL A 26 -2.63 -9.22 -3.81
C VAL A 26 -1.29 -9.23 -3.09
N LYS A 27 -1.29 -9.76 -1.87
CA LYS A 27 -0.08 -9.97 -1.07
C LYS A 27 0.56 -11.31 -1.44
N ASP A 28 1.87 -11.32 -1.67
CA ASP A 28 2.65 -12.52 -1.98
C ASP A 28 4.03 -12.48 -1.30
N TYR A 29 4.70 -13.64 -1.19
CA TYR A 29 5.98 -13.83 -0.52
C TYR A 29 6.98 -14.54 -1.45
N PRO A 30 7.56 -13.83 -2.43
CA PRO A 30 8.46 -14.47 -3.37
C PRO A 30 9.79 -14.81 -2.70
N GLY A 31 10.12 -16.09 -2.65
CA GLY A 31 11.39 -16.60 -2.11
C GLY A 31 11.22 -17.67 -1.04
N ALA A 32 12.33 -18.02 -0.38
CA ALA A 32 12.37 -18.99 0.71
C ALA A 32 12.29 -18.26 2.06
N GLY A 33 11.06 -17.96 2.50
CA GLY A 33 10.78 -17.36 3.81
C GLY A 33 9.93 -16.09 3.71
N ASP A 34 9.01 -15.90 4.64
CA ASP A 34 8.04 -14.81 4.68
C ASP A 34 8.67 -13.42 4.96
N ARG A 35 9.99 -13.28 4.77
CA ARG A 35 10.76 -12.06 4.97
C ARG A 35 10.42 -11.03 3.91
N TYR A 36 10.57 -11.34 2.63
CA TYR A 36 10.29 -10.38 1.57
C TYR A 36 8.83 -10.49 1.16
N VAL A 37 8.10 -9.38 1.26
CA VAL A 37 6.66 -9.31 0.97
C VAL A 37 6.45 -8.40 -0.21
N THR A 38 5.61 -8.83 -1.14
CA THR A 38 5.18 -8.01 -2.28
C THR A 38 3.68 -7.78 -2.27
N PHE A 39 3.28 -6.68 -2.88
CA PHE A 39 1.89 -6.29 -3.08
C PHE A 39 1.69 -5.92 -4.55
N SER A 40 0.73 -6.56 -5.19
CA SER A 40 0.42 -6.38 -6.62
C SER A 40 -0.96 -5.73 -6.77
N PRO A 41 -1.07 -4.55 -7.43
CA PRO A 41 -2.37 -3.95 -7.70
C PRO A 41 -3.03 -4.66 -8.89
N VAL A 42 -4.25 -5.16 -8.67
CA VAL A 42 -5.04 -5.87 -9.70
C VAL A 42 -6.45 -5.31 -9.78
N LEU A 43 -7.13 -5.59 -10.90
CA LEU A 43 -8.53 -5.26 -11.06
C LEU A 43 -9.39 -6.20 -10.20
N ALA A 44 -10.24 -5.66 -9.32
CA ALA A 44 -11.08 -6.44 -8.40
C ALA A 44 -12.03 -7.41 -9.11
N SER A 45 -12.50 -7.06 -10.31
CA SER A 45 -13.39 -7.93 -11.08
C SER A 45 -12.66 -9.07 -11.82
N ASP A 46 -11.34 -8.98 -12.00
CA ASP A 46 -10.53 -10.03 -12.62
C ASP A 46 -9.04 -9.84 -12.29
N HIS A 47 -8.55 -10.66 -11.35
CA HIS A 47 -7.19 -10.58 -10.80
C HIS A 47 -6.09 -10.92 -11.81
N ARG A 48 -6.45 -11.40 -13.01
CA ARG A 48 -5.49 -11.61 -14.11
C ARG A 48 -5.02 -10.29 -14.72
N PHE A 49 -5.75 -9.19 -14.49
CA PHE A 49 -5.35 -7.86 -14.96
C PHE A 49 -4.57 -7.13 -13.89
N ALA A 50 -3.23 -7.16 -14.01
CA ALA A 50 -2.36 -6.27 -13.26
C ALA A 50 -2.59 -4.82 -13.68
N LEU A 51 -2.72 -3.93 -12.70
CA LEU A 51 -2.89 -2.50 -12.91
C LEU A 51 -1.55 -1.74 -12.81
N GLY A 52 -0.46 -2.43 -12.48
CA GLY A 52 0.88 -1.86 -12.36
C GLY A 52 1.88 -2.91 -11.88
N PRO A 53 3.13 -2.50 -11.60
CA PRO A 53 4.14 -3.42 -11.09
C PRO A 53 3.85 -3.82 -9.64
N SER A 54 4.27 -5.02 -9.27
CA SER A 54 4.38 -5.42 -7.87
C SER A 54 5.47 -4.61 -7.18
N ILE A 55 5.20 -4.15 -5.96
CA ILE A 55 6.16 -3.46 -5.10
C ILE A 55 6.31 -4.21 -3.79
N GLY A 56 7.49 -4.14 -3.17
CA GLY A 56 7.78 -4.98 -2.00
C GLY A 56 8.93 -4.47 -1.16
N ALA A 57 8.98 -4.97 0.07
CA ALA A 57 10.04 -4.71 1.02
C ALA A 57 10.17 -5.87 2.02
N ASP A 58 11.32 -5.96 2.67
CA ASP A 58 11.53 -6.87 3.81
C ASP A 58 10.58 -6.49 4.94
N TYR A 59 9.75 -7.45 5.37
CA TYR A 59 8.66 -7.28 6.32
C TYR A 59 7.78 -6.07 5.96
N GLY A 60 7.53 -5.91 4.66
CA GLY A 60 6.87 -4.75 4.10
C GLY A 60 5.40 -4.63 4.51
N GLU A 61 4.99 -3.41 4.82
CA GLU A 61 3.59 -3.05 5.06
C GLU A 61 3.09 -2.12 3.96
N LEU A 62 1.91 -2.43 3.41
CA LEU A 62 1.22 -1.60 2.44
C LEU A 62 0.35 -0.57 3.16
N TYR A 63 0.52 0.69 2.83
CA TYR A 63 -0.35 1.78 3.28
C TYR A 63 -0.50 2.86 2.21
N PHE A 64 -1.45 3.77 2.43
CA PHE A 64 -1.79 4.80 1.44
C PHE A 64 -1.66 6.20 2.04
N ARG A 65 -0.91 7.08 1.37
CA ARG A 65 -0.70 8.47 1.79
C ARG A 65 -0.55 9.37 0.57
N ASP A 66 -1.16 10.56 0.64
CA ASP A 66 -0.96 11.61 -0.35
C ASP A 66 0.36 12.35 -0.04
N LEU A 67 1.37 12.09 -0.87
CA LEU A 67 2.72 12.63 -0.75
C LEU A 67 2.88 13.94 -1.51
N ASN A 68 2.19 14.09 -2.64
CA ASN A 68 2.35 15.20 -3.57
C ASN A 68 1.32 16.34 -3.37
N ARG A 69 0.31 16.11 -2.51
CA ARG A 69 -0.80 17.02 -2.17
C ARG A 69 -1.80 17.25 -3.30
N ASP A 70 -2.00 16.29 -4.18
CA ASP A 70 -3.01 16.33 -5.26
C ASP A 70 -4.38 15.77 -4.84
N GLY A 71 -4.51 15.26 -3.61
CA GLY A 71 -5.72 14.66 -3.07
C GLY A 71 -5.90 13.18 -3.39
N ILE A 72 -4.99 12.58 -4.17
CA ILE A 72 -4.93 11.16 -4.49
C ILE A 72 -3.80 10.56 -3.66
N LYS A 73 -4.10 9.50 -2.91
CA LYS A 73 -3.07 8.80 -2.13
C LYS A 73 -2.17 7.99 -3.07
N GLU A 74 -0.87 7.99 -2.83
CA GLU A 74 0.05 6.99 -3.36
C GLU A 74 0.00 5.70 -2.53
N ALA A 75 0.30 4.58 -3.18
CA ALA A 75 0.47 3.29 -2.53
C ALA A 75 1.94 3.10 -2.17
N ILE A 76 2.21 2.83 -0.90
CA ILE A 76 3.56 2.78 -0.35
C ILE A 76 3.73 1.42 0.32
N VAL A 77 4.83 0.74 -0.02
CA VAL A 77 5.31 -0.41 0.75
C VAL A 77 6.62 -0.02 1.38
N GLU A 78 6.69 -0.11 2.70
CA GLU A 78 7.91 0.16 3.45
C GLU A 78 8.20 -0.95 4.45
N SER A 79 9.48 -1.23 4.67
CA SER A 79 9.91 -2.17 5.69
C SER A 79 9.49 -1.69 7.07
N ASN A 80 8.82 -2.55 7.85
CA ASN A 80 8.43 -2.21 9.21
C ASN A 80 9.70 -2.05 10.10
N PRO A 81 9.96 -0.86 10.66
CA PRO A 81 11.16 -0.57 11.44
C PRO A 81 11.22 -1.31 12.78
N SER A 82 10.12 -1.94 13.20
CA SER A 82 10.05 -2.76 14.41
C SER A 82 10.81 -4.09 14.26
N PHE A 83 11.18 -4.48 13.03
CA PHE A 83 12.03 -5.63 12.75
C PHE A 83 13.49 -5.19 12.63
N THR A 84 14.20 -5.12 13.75
CA THR A 84 15.66 -4.90 13.76
C THR A 84 16.37 -6.25 13.82
N PHE A 85 16.79 -6.78 12.67
CA PHE A 85 17.78 -7.85 12.59
C PHE A 85 19.11 -7.28 12.08
N GLU A 86 20.24 -7.94 12.38
CA GLU A 86 21.59 -7.49 12.01
C GLU A 86 21.78 -7.30 10.48
N GLU A 87 20.89 -7.86 9.65
CA GLU A 87 20.88 -7.75 8.18
C GLU A 87 19.65 -6.98 7.63
N PHE A 88 19.06 -6.08 8.43
CA PHE A 88 17.89 -5.31 7.99
C PHE A 88 18.30 -4.19 7.01
N CYS A 89 17.88 -4.33 5.76
CA CYS A 89 17.98 -3.29 4.74
C CYS A 89 16.59 -2.67 4.56
N PRO A 90 16.32 -1.47 5.11
CA PRO A 90 15.01 -0.85 4.96
C PRO A 90 14.73 -0.58 3.47
N GLY A 91 13.64 -1.16 2.98
CA GLY A 91 13.13 -0.95 1.63
C GLY A 91 11.94 0.02 1.65
N ARG A 92 11.82 0.83 0.62
CA ARG A 92 10.62 1.63 0.35
C ARG A 92 10.34 1.68 -1.14
N GLU A 93 9.12 1.39 -1.53
CA GLU A 93 8.65 1.56 -2.91
C GLU A 93 7.31 2.28 -2.93
N VAL A 94 7.11 3.13 -3.94
CA VAL A 94 5.92 3.98 -4.06
C VAL A 94 5.34 3.89 -5.46
N LEU A 95 4.02 3.66 -5.54
CA LEU A 95 3.23 3.75 -6.77
C LEU A 95 2.28 4.94 -6.73
N GLU A 96 2.28 5.70 -7.83
CA GLU A 96 1.31 6.75 -8.13
C GLU A 96 0.11 6.14 -8.87
N TYR A 97 -1.10 6.49 -8.42
CA TYR A 97 -2.34 6.12 -9.08
C TYR A 97 -2.68 7.10 -10.20
N ARG A 98 -2.85 6.61 -11.43
CA ARG A 98 -3.19 7.42 -12.60
C ARG A 98 -4.53 7.00 -13.17
N LYS A 99 -5.45 7.96 -13.25
CA LYS A 99 -6.75 7.82 -13.93
C LYS A 99 -6.87 8.91 -14.99
N ARG A 100 -6.96 8.51 -16.26
CA ARG A 100 -7.16 9.43 -17.39
C ARG A 100 -8.49 9.13 -18.08
N PRO A 101 -9.23 10.14 -18.57
CA PRO A 101 -10.46 9.91 -19.33
C PRO A 101 -10.23 8.95 -20.50
N GLY A 102 -11.09 7.94 -20.63
CA GLY A 102 -11.02 6.94 -21.71
C GLY A 102 -9.86 5.93 -21.60
N LYS A 103 -9.05 5.98 -20.55
CA LYS A 103 -8.00 4.98 -20.28
C LYS A 103 -8.33 4.17 -19.04
N ARG A 104 -7.82 2.94 -19.00
CA ARG A 104 -7.82 2.14 -17.77
C ARG A 104 -6.96 2.82 -16.72
N VAL A 105 -7.32 2.60 -15.46
CA VAL A 105 -6.51 3.02 -14.32
C VAL A 105 -5.18 2.27 -14.36
N GLU A 106 -4.11 2.95 -13.96
CA GLU A 106 -2.78 2.34 -13.89
C GLU A 106 -2.03 2.84 -12.65
N PHE A 107 -1.13 2.01 -12.13
CA PHE A 107 -0.18 2.35 -11.09
C PHE A 107 1.21 2.43 -11.69
N VAL A 108 1.90 3.55 -11.45
CA VAL A 108 3.25 3.79 -11.96
C VAL A 108 4.21 3.96 -10.82
N ARG A 109 5.32 3.22 -10.85
CA ARG A 109 6.36 3.34 -9.83
C ARG A 109 7.07 4.68 -9.97
N ILE A 110 7.07 5.46 -8.88
CA ILE A 110 7.71 6.77 -8.81
C ILE A 110 8.91 6.78 -7.86
N GLU A 111 9.00 5.81 -6.95
CA GLU A 111 10.11 5.69 -6.01
C GLU A 111 10.47 4.23 -5.81
N ARG A 112 11.78 3.96 -5.75
CA ARG A 112 12.35 2.70 -5.29
C ARG A 112 13.63 2.98 -4.52
N LEU A 113 13.58 2.68 -3.23
CA LEU A 113 14.72 2.65 -2.36
C LEU A 113 14.98 1.20 -1.97
N SER A 114 16.01 0.61 -2.57
CA SER A 114 16.59 -0.68 -2.18
C SER A 114 18.11 -0.52 -2.23
N LYS A 115 18.84 -1.02 -1.23
CA LYS A 115 20.28 -1.25 -1.43
C LYS A 115 20.41 -2.46 -2.39
N ASN A 116 21.17 -2.25 -3.46
CA ASN A 116 21.55 -3.26 -4.45
C ASN A 116 21.95 -4.59 -3.82
#